data_AF-A0A1B8XW46-F1
#
_entry.id   AF-A0A1B8XW46-F1
#
_cell.length_a   1.000
_cell.length_b   1.000
_cell.length_c   1.000
_cell.angle_alpha   90.00
_cell.angle_beta   90.00
_cell.angle_gamma   90.00
#
_symmetry.space_group_name_H-M   'P 1'
#
loop_
_entity.id
_entity.type
_entity.pdbx_description
1 polymer ?
#
loop_
_entity_poly.entity_id
_entity_poly.type
_entity_poly.pdbx_seq_one_letter_code
_entity_poly.pdbx_strand_id
1 'polypeptide(L)'
;FVELLWDPLSAVQTDNLAHFCKTNVKHNESCKAVQGLINCLLSTMKKAIEDDVFIPLFPKRLLEDRFSPHSRFQERRFWSAVKMFQNVLCWDGFLQEETLQELSLDKLLNRYLLLVILNAEPGPDSVKKCKR
;
A
#
# COMPACT_ATOMS: atom_id res chain seq x y z
N PHE A 1 6.56 15.87 11.63
CA PHE A 1 7.93 15.54 11.18
C PHE A 1 7.91 14.37 10.21
N VAL A 2 7.34 13.22 10.60
CA VAL A 2 7.12 12.07 9.70
C VAL A 2 6.31 12.48 8.46
N GLU A 3 5.17 13.16 8.63
CA GLU A 3 4.32 13.67 7.53
C GLU A 3 5.03 14.52 6.47
N LEU A 4 6.20 15.11 6.79
CA LEU A 4 6.94 16.00 5.88
C LEU A 4 8.15 15.31 5.22
N LEU A 5 8.54 14.12 5.69
CA LEU A 5 9.80 13.46 5.30
C LEU A 5 9.62 12.02 4.83
N TRP A 6 8.48 11.40 5.14
CA TRP A 6 8.15 10.04 4.75
C TRP A 6 7.10 10.03 3.66
N ASP A 7 7.43 9.41 2.53
CA ASP A 7 6.51 9.02 1.46
C ASP A 7 6.06 7.56 1.70
N PRO A 8 4.78 7.31 2.04
CA PRO A 8 4.26 5.95 2.23
C PRO A 8 4.32 5.06 0.98
N LEU A 9 4.44 5.63 -0.23
CA LEU A 9 4.64 4.88 -1.47
C LEU A 9 6.10 4.51 -1.72
N SER A 10 7.05 5.05 -0.96
CA SER A 10 8.46 4.69 -1.05
C SER A 10 8.74 3.45 -0.21
N ALA A 11 9.02 2.33 -0.87
CA ALA A 11 9.37 1.07 -0.19
C ALA A 11 10.61 1.22 0.70
N VAL A 12 11.65 1.91 0.19
CA VAL A 12 12.90 2.13 0.94
C VAL A 12 12.67 2.97 2.20
N GLN A 13 11.90 4.07 2.08
CA GLN A 13 11.64 4.91 3.26
C GLN A 13 10.75 4.19 4.27
N THR A 14 9.72 3.48 3.79
CA THR A 14 8.78 2.76 4.65
C THR A 14 9.46 1.63 5.40
N ASP A 15 10.26 0.80 4.71
CA ASP A 15 10.99 -0.31 5.32
C ASP A 15 11.99 0.19 6.39
N ASN A 16 12.80 1.20 6.05
CA ASN A 16 13.76 1.78 7.00
C ASN A 16 13.07 2.38 8.23
N LEU A 17 11.98 3.11 8.03
CA LEU A 17 11.25 3.74 9.13
C LEU A 17 10.55 2.68 10.01
N ALA A 18 9.89 1.70 9.41
CA ALA A 18 9.25 0.60 10.13
C ALA A 18 10.29 -0.20 10.94
N HIS A 19 11.43 -0.54 10.34
CA HIS A 19 12.54 -1.21 11.01
C HIS A 19 13.09 -0.38 12.19
N PHE A 20 13.30 0.93 11.97
CA PHE A 20 13.75 1.83 13.03
C PHE A 20 12.76 1.86 14.20
N CYS A 21 11.47 2.00 13.92
CA CYS A 21 10.41 2.02 14.93
C CYS A 21 10.37 0.72 15.73
N LYS A 22 10.33 -0.45 15.06
CA LYS A 22 10.33 -1.77 15.71
C LYS A 22 11.54 -1.99 16.62
N THR A 23 12.70 -1.47 16.22
CA THR A 23 13.96 -1.70 16.95
C THR A 23 14.15 -0.73 18.13
N ASN A 24 13.77 0.54 17.96
CA ASN A 24 14.18 1.61 18.88
C ASN A 24 13.02 2.20 19.69
N VAL A 25 11.78 2.07 19.22
CA VAL A 25 10.61 2.64 19.91
C VAL A 25 10.02 1.59 20.82
N LYS A 26 10.22 1.76 22.13
CA LYS A 26 9.56 0.91 23.13
C LYS A 26 8.07 1.23 23.15
N HIS A 27 7.24 0.23 22.88
CA HIS A 27 5.80 0.35 23.09
C HIS A 27 5.52 0.67 24.55
N ASN A 28 5.03 1.89 24.77
CA ASN A 28 4.51 2.31 26.05
C ASN A 28 3.21 3.06 25.77
N GLU A 29 2.09 2.39 26.04
CA GLU A 29 0.76 2.91 25.75
C GLU A 29 0.46 4.23 26.48
N SER A 30 1.11 4.46 27.63
CA SER A 30 0.99 5.70 28.39
C SER A 30 1.85 6.86 27.85
N CYS A 31 2.79 6.58 26.94
CA CYS A 31 3.68 7.59 26.40
C CYS A 31 3.00 8.40 25.29
N LYS A 32 2.64 9.65 25.59
CA LYS A 32 2.02 10.58 24.63
C LYS A 32 2.83 10.75 23.32
N ALA A 33 4.15 10.69 23.41
CA ALA A 33 5.01 10.81 22.23
C ALA A 33 4.88 9.59 21.30
N VAL A 34 4.81 8.38 21.85
CA VAL A 34 4.62 7.14 21.07
C VAL A 34 3.23 7.13 20.44
N GLN A 35 2.19 7.51 21.19
CA GLN A 35 0.83 7.64 20.65
C GLN A 35 0.76 8.68 19.53
N GLY A 36 1.43 9.82 19.70
CA GLY A 36 1.53 10.86 18.66
C GLY A 36 2.22 10.36 17.40
N LEU A 37 3.29 9.57 17.54
CA LEU A 37 3.97 8.93 16.42
C LEU A 37 3.04 7.96 15.69
N ILE A 38 2.38 7.05 16.41
CA ILE A 38 1.44 6.07 15.82
C ILE A 38 0.33 6.79 15.05
N ASN A 39 -0.31 7.79 15.67
CA ASN A 39 -1.37 8.55 15.01
C ASN A 39 -0.88 9.25 13.74
N CYS A 40 0.33 9.82 13.77
CA CYS A 40 0.94 10.46 12.61
C CYS A 40 1.24 9.46 11.49
N LEU A 41 1.72 8.25 11.81
CA LEU A 41 1.93 7.20 10.82
C LEU A 41 0.62 6.77 10.17
N LEU A 42 -0.41 6.54 10.98
CA LEU A 42 -1.73 6.13 10.52
C LEU A 42 -2.41 7.19 9.66
N SER A 43 -2.39 8.46 10.09
CA SER A 43 -2.95 9.57 9.30
C SER A 43 -2.25 9.70 7.95
N THR A 44 -0.92 9.58 7.93
CA THR A 44 -0.12 9.69 6.71
C THR A 44 -0.43 8.55 5.74
N MET A 45 -0.52 7.30 6.21
CA MET A 45 -0.89 6.16 5.36
C MET A 45 -2.32 6.25 4.86
N LYS A 46 -3.28 6.60 5.72
CA LYS A 46 -4.69 6.79 5.33
C LYS A 46 -4.80 7.83 4.22
N LYS A 47 -4.11 8.97 4.38
CA LYS A 47 -4.07 10.03 3.37
C LYS A 47 -3.44 9.55 2.06
N ALA A 48 -2.30 8.87 2.08
CA ALA A 48 -1.68 8.34 0.85
C ALA A 48 -2.57 7.30 0.14
N ILE A 49 -3.30 6.47 0.88
CA ILE A 49 -4.27 5.54 0.29
C ILE A 49 -5.44 6.28 -0.37
N GLU A 50 -5.92 7.35 0.26
CA GLU A 50 -7.06 8.12 -0.25
C GLU A 50 -6.68 9.00 -1.44
N ASP A 51 -5.52 9.66 -1.38
CA ASP A 51 -5.10 10.68 -2.35
C ASP A 51 -4.33 10.07 -3.54
N ASP A 52 -3.49 9.05 -3.30
CA ASP A 52 -2.52 8.58 -4.31
C ASP A 52 -2.87 7.20 -4.91
N VAL A 53 -3.69 6.40 -4.23
CA VAL A 53 -4.12 5.08 -4.74
C VAL A 53 -5.41 5.21 -5.53
N PHE A 54 -5.25 5.14 -6.85
CA PHE A 54 -6.37 5.13 -7.79
C PHE A 54 -6.09 4.20 -8.96
N ILE A 55 -7.00 3.27 -9.23
CA ILE A 55 -6.96 2.40 -10.41
C ILE A 55 -8.17 2.71 -11.30
N PRO A 56 -7.97 3.27 -12.51
CA PRO A 56 -9.08 3.55 -13.41
C PRO A 56 -9.72 2.25 -13.91
N LEU A 57 -11.05 2.25 -14.01
CA LEU A 57 -11.80 1.16 -14.62
C LEU A 57 -12.03 1.48 -16.10
N PHE A 58 -11.52 0.61 -16.96
CA PHE A 58 -11.70 0.72 -18.40
C PHE A 58 -12.63 -0.38 -18.92
N PRO A 59 -13.46 -0.10 -19.94
CA PRO A 59 -14.17 -1.14 -20.67
C PRO A 59 -13.21 -2.21 -21.20
N LYS A 60 -13.61 -3.49 -21.16
CA LYS A 60 -12.77 -4.64 -21.57
C LYS A 60 -12.13 -4.45 -22.95
N ARG A 61 -12.88 -3.91 -23.92
CA ARG A 61 -12.38 -3.61 -25.28
C ARG A 61 -11.13 -2.72 -25.33
N LEU A 62 -10.94 -1.83 -24.34
CA LEU A 62 -9.77 -0.96 -24.27
C LEU A 62 -8.56 -1.65 -23.62
N LEU A 63 -8.79 -2.79 -22.98
CA LEU A 63 -7.80 -3.61 -22.29
C LEU A 63 -7.35 -4.83 -23.09
N GLU A 64 -8.03 -5.17 -24.20
CA GLU A 64 -7.71 -6.31 -25.08
C GLU A 64 -6.27 -6.25 -25.60
N ASP A 65 -5.82 -5.06 -26.03
CA ASP A 65 -4.41 -4.85 -26.34
C ASP A 65 -3.62 -4.50 -25.06
N ARG A 66 -2.80 -5.44 -24.61
CA ARG A 66 -1.88 -5.26 -23.46
C ARG A 66 -0.89 -4.10 -23.64
N PHE A 67 -0.57 -3.73 -24.88
CA PHE A 67 0.34 -2.64 -25.18
C PHE A 67 -0.35 -1.29 -25.29
N SER A 68 -1.68 -1.27 -25.22
CA SER A 68 -2.47 -0.04 -25.29
C SER A 68 -2.08 0.92 -24.14
N PRO A 69 -2.21 2.24 -24.34
CA PRO A 69 -1.98 3.21 -23.28
C PRO A 69 -2.84 2.96 -22.03
N HIS A 70 -4.08 2.49 -22.20
CA HIS A 70 -5.03 2.21 -21.13
C HIS A 70 -4.58 1.01 -20.29
N SER A 71 -4.24 -0.10 -20.95
CA SER A 71 -3.73 -1.31 -20.30
C SER A 71 -2.46 -1.02 -19.50
N ARG A 72 -1.49 -0.33 -20.11
CA ARG A 72 -0.23 0.03 -19.44
C ARG A 72 -0.45 1.00 -18.29
N PHE A 73 -1.41 1.93 -18.39
CA PHE A 73 -1.70 2.87 -17.32
C PHE A 73 -2.38 2.19 -16.14
N GLN A 74 -3.40 1.36 -16.39
CA GLN A 74 -4.05 0.58 -15.36
C GLN A 74 -3.07 -0.37 -14.67
N GLU A 75 -2.21 -1.04 -15.44
CA GLU A 75 -1.17 -1.92 -14.89
C GLU A 75 -0.22 -1.15 -13.95
N ARG A 76 0.28 0.02 -14.35
CA ARG A 76 1.14 0.86 -13.49
C ARG A 76 0.42 1.25 -12.18
N ARG A 77 -0.86 1.64 -12.27
CA ARG A 77 -1.65 2.00 -11.10
C ARG A 77 -1.90 0.81 -10.18
N PHE A 78 -2.21 -0.35 -10.74
CA PHE A 78 -2.35 -1.61 -10.00
C PHE A 78 -1.08 -1.95 -9.22
N TRP A 79 0.09 -1.96 -9.87
CA TRP A 79 1.35 -2.27 -9.17
C TRP A 79 1.73 -1.21 -8.14
N SER A 80 1.36 0.05 -8.35
CA SER A 80 1.52 1.09 -7.32
C SER A 80 0.66 0.81 -6.09
N ALA A 81 -0.58 0.34 -6.29
CA ALA A 81 -1.47 -0.05 -5.20
C ALA A 81 -0.98 -1.32 -4.47
N VAL A 82 -0.45 -2.30 -5.20
CA VAL A 82 0.19 -3.49 -4.60
C VAL A 82 1.40 -3.10 -3.76
N LYS A 83 2.24 -2.19 -4.24
CA LYS A 83 3.36 -1.65 -3.46
C LYS A 83 2.87 -0.94 -2.19
N MET A 84 1.81 -0.14 -2.28
CA MET A 84 1.22 0.49 -1.09
C MET A 84 0.73 -0.56 -0.08
N PHE A 85 0.08 -1.62 -0.57
CA PHE A 85 -0.35 -2.75 0.27
C PHE A 85 0.81 -3.41 1.00
N GLN A 86 1.91 -3.71 0.29
CA GLN A 86 3.13 -4.26 0.90
C GLN A 86 3.74 -3.31 1.93
N ASN A 87 3.81 -2.01 1.61
CA ASN A 87 4.34 -0.98 2.50
C ASN A 87 3.51 -0.85 3.79
N VAL A 88 2.19 -1.00 3.74
CA VAL A 88 1.34 -1.06 4.94
C VAL A 88 1.72 -2.28 5.80
N LEU A 89 1.94 -3.44 5.19
CA LEU A 89 2.30 -4.66 5.91
C LEU A 89 3.72 -4.62 6.52
N CYS A 90 4.63 -3.76 6.03
CA CYS A 90 5.92 -3.52 6.68
C CYS A 90 5.79 -3.07 8.14
N TRP A 91 4.63 -2.57 8.57
CA TRP A 91 4.37 -2.11 9.93
C TRP A 91 3.89 -3.20 10.90
N ASP A 92 3.76 -4.45 10.44
CA ASP A 92 3.45 -5.59 11.29
C ASP A 92 4.43 -5.72 12.47
N GLY A 93 3.92 -5.99 13.68
CA GLY A 93 4.70 -6.02 14.91
C GLY A 93 5.08 -4.64 15.49
N PHE A 94 4.64 -3.54 14.88
CA PHE A 94 4.68 -2.20 15.49
C PHE A 94 3.28 -1.57 15.61
N LEU A 95 2.44 -1.72 14.58
CA LEU A 95 1.05 -1.26 14.64
C LEU A 95 0.11 -2.39 15.06
N GLN A 96 -1.06 -2.03 15.59
CA GLN A 96 -2.10 -3.00 15.94
C GLN A 96 -2.59 -3.75 14.71
N GLU A 97 -2.80 -5.06 14.85
CA GLU A 97 -3.19 -5.94 13.76
C GLU A 97 -4.51 -5.49 13.12
N GLU A 98 -5.50 -5.11 13.93
CA GLU A 98 -6.81 -4.66 13.46
C GLU A 98 -6.68 -3.42 12.56
N THR A 99 -5.75 -2.53 12.88
CA THR A 99 -5.49 -1.33 12.08
C THR A 99 -4.81 -1.69 10.75
N LEU A 100 -3.88 -2.65 10.78
CA LEU A 100 -3.24 -3.13 9.56
C LEU A 100 -4.24 -3.86 8.66
N GLN A 101 -5.15 -4.64 9.24
CA GLN A 101 -6.23 -5.30 8.51
C GLN A 101 -7.17 -4.26 7.87
N GLU A 102 -7.59 -3.21 8.59
CA GLU A 102 -8.40 -2.12 8.03
C GLU A 102 -7.72 -1.50 6.80
N LEU A 103 -6.45 -1.10 6.93
CA LEU A 103 -5.73 -0.41 5.85
C LEU A 103 -5.43 -1.33 4.67
N SER A 104 -4.99 -2.56 4.93
CA SER A 104 -4.55 -3.49 3.88
C SER A 104 -5.73 -4.21 3.22
N LEU A 105 -6.65 -4.78 4.00
CA LEU A 105 -7.75 -5.58 3.49
C LEU A 105 -8.89 -4.68 3.00
N ASP A 106 -9.39 -3.78 3.84
CA ASP A 106 -10.57 -3.01 3.48
C ASP A 106 -10.24 -1.87 2.51
N LYS A 107 -9.23 -1.05 2.83
CA LYS A 107 -8.94 0.16 2.06
C LYS A 107 -8.13 -0.09 0.78
N LEU A 108 -7.37 -1.19 0.69
CA LEU A 108 -6.53 -1.50 -0.46
C LEU A 108 -7.00 -2.74 -1.23
N LEU A 109 -7.02 -3.91 -0.59
CA LEU A 109 -7.35 -5.17 -1.25
C LEU A 109 -8.78 -5.18 -1.78
N ASN A 110 -9.75 -5.00 -0.91
CA ASN A 110 -11.18 -5.04 -1.22
C ASN A 110 -11.58 -3.89 -2.15
N ARG A 111 -11.06 -2.69 -1.89
CA ARG A 111 -11.43 -1.49 -2.63
C ARG A 111 -10.82 -1.40 -4.03
N TYR A 112 -9.57 -1.85 -4.23
CA TYR A 112 -8.85 -1.60 -5.47
C TYR A 112 -8.29 -2.87 -6.13
N LEU A 113 -7.67 -3.77 -5.36
CA LEU A 113 -6.89 -4.86 -5.94
C LEU A 113 -7.75 -6.04 -6.40
N LEU A 114 -8.74 -6.48 -5.62
CA LEU A 114 -9.55 -7.65 -5.94
C LEU A 114 -10.24 -7.53 -7.29
N LEU A 115 -10.80 -6.36 -7.60
CA LEU A 115 -11.49 -6.14 -8.86
C LEU A 115 -10.56 -6.37 -10.05
N VAL A 116 -9.32 -5.90 -9.98
CA VAL A 116 -8.33 -6.10 -11.05
C VAL A 116 -7.89 -7.55 -11.11
N ILE A 117 -7.59 -8.17 -9.96
CA ILE A 117 -7.15 -9.57 -9.87
C ILE A 117 -8.20 -10.52 -10.46
N LEU A 118 -9.48 -10.33 -10.12
CA LEU A 118 -10.59 -11.16 -10.59
C LEU A 118 -10.88 -11.01 -12.09
N ASN A 119 -10.39 -9.94 -12.73
CA ASN A 119 -10.60 -9.68 -14.15
C ASN A 119 -9.31 -9.80 -14.99
N ALA A 120 -8.17 -10.08 -14.36
CA ALA A 120 -6.90 -10.25 -15.06
C ALA A 120 -6.81 -11.64 -15.70
N GLU A 121 -6.28 -11.72 -16.91
CA GLU A 121 -5.92 -13.00 -17.51
C GLU A 121 -4.69 -13.59 -16.79
N PRO A 122 -4.73 -14.86 -16.35
CA PRO A 122 -3.58 -15.51 -15.75
C PRO A 122 -2.43 -15.60 -16.75
N GLY A 123 -1.23 -15.14 -16.36
CA GLY A 123 -0.07 -15.17 -17.25
C GLY A 123 1.26 -15.25 -16.50
N PRO A 124 2.32 -15.79 -17.16
CA PRO A 124 3.63 -15.99 -16.55
C PRO A 124 4.29 -14.67 -16.10
N ASP A 125 3.97 -13.55 -16.74
CA ASP A 125 4.49 -12.23 -16.37
C ASP A 125 3.94 -11.76 -15.02
N SER A 126 2.65 -12.00 -14.73
CA SER A 126 2.02 -11.68 -13.45
C SER A 126 2.64 -12.49 -12.31
N VAL A 127 2.89 -13.78 -12.54
CA VAL A 127 3.53 -14.67 -11.55
C VAL A 127 4.96 -14.21 -11.22
N LYS A 128 5.74 -13.81 -12.23
CA LYS A 128 7.12 -13.31 -12.02
C LYS A 128 7.14 -12.06 -11.13
N LYS A 129 6.18 -11.15 -11.29
CA LYS A 129 6.11 -9.92 -10.49
C LYS A 129 5.71 -10.18 -9.05
N CYS A 130 4.93 -11.23 -8.76
CA CYS A 130 4.59 -11.64 -7.39
C CYS A 130 5.71 -12.37 -6.64
N LYS A 131 6.80 -12.76 -7.31
CA LYS A 131 7.96 -13.44 -6.70
C LYS A 131 9.03 -12.45 -6.16
N ARG A 132 8.82 -11.16 -6.37
CA ARG A 132 9.68 -10.10 -5.82
C ARG A 132 9.09 -9.60 -4.52
#